data_AF-A0A1W1Y3D9-F1
#
_entry.id   AF-A0A1W1Y3D9-F1
#
_cell.length_a   1.000
_cell.length_b   1.000
_cell.length_c   1.000
_cell.angle_alpha   90.00
_cell.angle_beta   90.00
_cell.angle_gamma   90.00
#
_symmetry.space_group_name_H-M   'P 1'
#
loop_
_entity.id
_entity.type
_entity.pdbx_description
1 polymer ?
#
loop_
_entity_poly.entity_id
_entity_poly.type
_entity_poly.pdbx_seq_one_letter_code
_entity_poly.pdbx_strand_id
1 'polypeptide(L)'
;MKLVSQFKSFLTDTVNLNQTRLDALESNVEAIKNFVRQCDWDPKIKSFYPQGSWAHDTIIKPVDGGEFDADLLVMVEPVKDWTAADYVKSLGKAFADSSTYGDKCKTWDYCVTITYAGDRKVDIAPCVLGRQIPGRLEVCNKPLDTFERSEPVGYTEWLKKQNGYSGGNSFRKITRLLKYLRDIKTTFTCPSVLLTTLLASHIHWTDKDSDSFANVPTTLKTVMGRLDDWLQARPAKPVIANPHLTSEDLASCWSEVQYSNFRNFINKYRKWIDEAYDEPDRSASITAWRRIFGDDFAKGEEVLAKASVSEGTSLVGRLLASTAAHLDELVDAVANYGVRILPSDFFAPPHMHAPRWPRAETFTRNVQVVAKWYGSKSAANGRPLQREEVLHRHGGIWFDVTVNGGQELPAGYRVQWRITNTGIMAIALNAGRGDFYAPQSGNRRWEELSYRGVHLAEAFIIRRGDDKLVGQSDPFPVIIE
;
A
#
# COMPACT_ATOMS: atom_id res chain seq x y z
N MET A 1 -22.76 -9.12 -5.22
CA MET A 1 -22.67 -10.57 -4.87
C MET A 1 -21.74 -10.74 -3.68
N LYS A 2 -22.05 -11.63 -2.71
CA LYS A 2 -21.24 -11.73 -1.47
C LYS A 2 -19.86 -12.40 -1.64
N LEU A 3 -19.72 -13.38 -2.54
CA LEU A 3 -18.46 -14.12 -2.78
C LEU A 3 -17.81 -14.74 -1.52
N VAL A 4 -18.63 -15.29 -0.62
CA VAL A 4 -18.19 -15.77 0.71
C VAL A 4 -17.08 -16.83 0.62
N SER A 5 -17.15 -17.76 -0.35
CA SER A 5 -16.12 -18.78 -0.52
C SER A 5 -14.81 -18.19 -1.04
N GLN A 6 -14.85 -17.22 -1.96
CA GLN A 6 -13.66 -16.53 -2.46
C GLN A 6 -12.95 -15.76 -1.33
N PHE A 7 -13.70 -15.08 -0.47
CA PHE A 7 -13.12 -14.44 0.73
C PHE A 7 -12.46 -15.45 1.68
N LYS A 8 -13.08 -16.63 1.86
CA LYS A 8 -12.51 -17.69 2.70
C LYS A 8 -11.20 -18.22 2.12
N SER A 9 -11.16 -18.51 0.82
CA SER A 9 -9.94 -18.96 0.13
C SER A 9 -8.86 -17.87 0.18
N PHE A 10 -9.21 -16.63 -0.17
CA PHE A 10 -8.28 -15.50 -0.16
C PHE A 10 -7.65 -15.26 1.22
N LEU A 11 -8.45 -15.32 2.28
CA LEU A 11 -7.95 -15.26 3.64
C LEU A 11 -6.97 -16.40 3.93
N THR A 12 -7.32 -17.63 3.55
CA THR A 12 -6.53 -18.83 3.87
C THR A 12 -5.22 -18.89 3.09
N ASP A 13 -5.27 -18.57 1.80
CA ASP A 13 -4.19 -18.86 0.86
C ASP A 13 -3.24 -17.66 0.68
N THR A 14 -3.75 -16.44 0.88
CA THR A 14 -2.99 -15.21 0.60
C THR A 14 -2.73 -14.39 1.86
N VAL A 15 -3.77 -14.09 2.65
CA VAL A 15 -3.69 -13.08 3.72
C VAL A 15 -3.17 -13.65 5.04
N ASN A 16 -3.64 -14.83 5.44
CA ASN A 16 -3.31 -15.41 6.74
C ASN A 16 -1.90 -15.98 6.74
N LEU A 17 -1.27 -15.92 7.92
CA LEU A 17 -0.12 -16.75 8.18
C LEU A 17 -0.56 -18.24 8.21
N ASN A 18 0.24 -19.12 7.62
CA ASN A 18 -0.07 -20.55 7.63
C ASN A 18 0.13 -21.16 9.03
N GLN A 19 -0.54 -22.29 9.28
CA GLN A 19 -0.54 -22.94 10.59
C GLN A 19 0.87 -23.36 11.04
N THR A 20 1.70 -23.87 10.13
CA THR A 20 3.08 -24.30 10.45
C THR A 20 3.92 -23.16 11.01
N ARG A 21 3.79 -21.93 10.47
CA ARG A 21 4.51 -20.75 10.98
C ARG A 21 3.96 -20.28 12.34
N LEU A 22 2.66 -20.46 12.60
CA LEU A 22 2.05 -20.19 13.90
C LEU A 22 2.54 -21.20 14.95
N ASP A 23 2.53 -22.49 14.64
CA ASP A 23 3.01 -23.55 15.54
C ASP A 23 4.50 -23.37 15.89
N ALA A 24 5.30 -22.97 14.89
CA ALA A 24 6.69 -22.62 15.09
C ALA A 24 6.84 -21.37 15.98
N LEU A 25 6.06 -20.30 15.75
CA LEU A 25 6.06 -19.13 16.62
C LEU A 25 5.79 -19.52 18.08
N GLU A 26 4.75 -20.31 18.34
CA GLU A 26 4.38 -20.75 19.70
C GLU A 26 5.51 -21.56 20.36
N SER A 27 6.08 -22.53 19.64
CA SER A 27 7.20 -23.34 20.13
C SER A 27 8.42 -22.49 20.46
N ASN A 28 8.74 -21.51 19.61
CA ASN A 28 9.86 -20.60 19.81
C ASN A 28 9.63 -19.64 20.98
N VAL A 29 8.41 -19.13 21.16
CA VAL A 29 8.09 -18.29 22.31
C VAL A 29 8.16 -19.10 23.61
N GLU A 30 7.71 -20.36 23.65
CA GLU A 30 7.90 -21.20 24.84
C GLU A 30 9.39 -21.45 25.16
N ALA A 31 10.23 -21.67 24.14
CA ALA A 31 11.68 -21.76 24.32
C ALA A 31 12.27 -20.46 24.89
N ILE A 32 11.86 -19.30 24.36
CA ILE A 32 12.27 -17.99 24.86
C ILE A 32 11.85 -17.78 26.32
N LYS A 33 10.59 -18.12 26.68
CA LYS A 33 10.11 -18.02 28.07
C LYS A 33 10.96 -18.89 29.01
N ASN A 34 11.31 -20.10 28.59
CA ASN A 34 12.15 -21.00 29.39
C ASN A 34 13.56 -20.46 29.56
N PHE A 35 14.14 -19.88 28.51
CA PHE A 35 15.43 -19.21 28.60
C PHE A 35 15.40 -18.04 29.58
N VAL A 36 14.43 -17.12 29.46
CA VAL A 36 14.32 -15.93 30.34
C VAL A 36 14.11 -16.32 31.80
N ARG A 37 13.46 -17.46 32.08
CA ARG A 37 13.32 -17.99 33.46
C ARG A 37 14.62 -18.54 34.06
N GLN A 38 15.59 -18.93 33.23
CA GLN A 38 16.79 -19.66 33.64
C GLN A 38 18.06 -18.82 33.51
N CYS A 39 18.04 -17.78 32.70
CA CYS A 39 19.19 -16.90 32.53
C CYS A 39 19.43 -16.04 33.78
N ASP A 40 20.65 -15.48 33.87
CA ASP A 40 21.05 -14.59 34.94
C ASP A 40 20.48 -13.18 34.71
N TRP A 41 19.17 -13.04 34.92
CA TRP A 41 18.45 -11.77 34.82
C TRP A 41 17.74 -11.47 36.15
N ASP A 42 18.19 -10.43 36.85
CA ASP A 42 17.80 -10.11 38.24
C ASP A 42 16.28 -9.97 38.51
N PRO A 43 15.45 -9.36 37.64
CA PRO A 43 14.05 -9.12 37.97
C PRO A 43 13.26 -10.41 38.17
N LYS A 44 12.54 -10.49 39.29
CA LYS A 44 11.66 -11.63 39.54
C LYS A 44 10.47 -11.63 38.57
N ILE A 45 10.43 -12.63 37.72
CA ILE A 45 9.37 -12.82 36.72
C ILE A 45 8.07 -13.26 37.41
N LYS A 46 6.98 -12.53 37.12
CA LYS A 46 5.62 -12.85 37.56
C LYS A 46 4.87 -13.68 36.52
N SER A 47 4.93 -13.26 35.27
CA SER A 47 4.20 -13.89 34.17
C SER A 47 4.72 -13.43 32.82
N PHE A 48 4.29 -14.13 31.78
CA PHE A 48 4.52 -13.74 30.39
C PHE A 48 3.17 -13.50 29.72
N TYR A 49 3.07 -12.47 28.90
CA TYR A 49 1.84 -12.13 28.18
C TYR A 49 2.13 -11.95 26.69
N PRO A 50 1.45 -12.68 25.78
CA PRO A 50 1.47 -12.32 24.38
C PRO A 50 0.83 -10.93 24.20
N GLN A 51 1.36 -10.14 23.28
CA GLN A 51 0.84 -8.81 22.96
C GLN A 51 0.73 -8.63 21.44
N GLY A 52 0.26 -7.46 21.02
CA GLY A 52 0.22 -7.04 19.63
C GLY A 52 -0.66 -7.95 18.77
N SER A 53 -0.35 -7.94 17.47
CA SER A 53 -1.18 -8.67 16.49
C SER A 53 -1.18 -10.18 16.69
N TRP A 54 -0.16 -10.71 17.38
CA TRP A 54 -0.13 -12.11 17.80
C TRP A 54 -1.23 -12.42 18.81
N ALA A 55 -1.28 -11.69 19.92
CA ALA A 55 -2.33 -11.88 20.95
C ALA A 55 -3.75 -11.64 20.44
N HIS A 56 -3.89 -10.83 19.38
CA HIS A 56 -5.19 -10.46 18.82
C HIS A 56 -5.67 -11.40 17.71
N ASP A 57 -4.84 -12.37 17.28
CA ASP A 57 -5.07 -13.24 16.11
C ASP A 57 -5.30 -12.45 14.81
N THR A 58 -4.49 -11.38 14.63
CA THR A 58 -4.54 -10.47 13.48
C THR A 58 -3.20 -10.35 12.73
N ILE A 59 -2.27 -11.27 12.97
CA ILE A 59 -1.07 -11.42 12.11
C ILE A 59 -1.52 -11.70 10.67
N ILE A 60 -0.85 -11.08 9.71
CA ILE A 60 -0.99 -11.37 8.28
C ILE A 60 0.35 -11.87 7.75
N LYS A 61 0.31 -12.59 6.63
CA LYS A 61 1.50 -12.90 5.85
C LYS A 61 2.11 -11.57 5.33
N PRO A 62 3.43 -11.35 5.51
CA PRO A 62 4.11 -10.19 4.94
C PRO A 62 3.98 -10.18 3.42
N VAL A 63 3.50 -9.05 2.87
CA VAL A 63 3.22 -8.91 1.43
C VAL A 63 4.49 -8.89 0.58
N ASP A 64 5.61 -8.48 1.17
CA ASP A 64 6.95 -8.45 0.58
C ASP A 64 7.70 -9.79 0.76
N GLY A 65 7.08 -10.79 1.39
CA GLY A 65 7.73 -12.06 1.73
C GLY A 65 8.72 -11.97 2.89
N GLY A 66 8.75 -10.84 3.61
CA GLY A 66 9.62 -10.61 4.76
C GLY A 66 9.19 -11.36 6.03
N GLU A 67 9.67 -10.84 7.16
CA GLU A 67 9.44 -11.37 8.50
C GLU A 67 8.13 -10.82 9.08
N PHE A 68 7.42 -11.64 9.88
CA PHE A 68 6.30 -11.14 10.69
C PHE A 68 6.74 -10.94 12.15
N ASP A 69 6.09 -10.00 12.83
CA ASP A 69 6.42 -9.64 14.20
C ASP A 69 5.45 -10.28 15.22
N ALA A 70 5.99 -10.66 16.37
CA ALA A 70 5.24 -11.10 17.54
C ALA A 70 5.82 -10.46 18.81
N ASP A 71 4.93 -10.04 19.71
CA ASP A 71 5.31 -9.30 20.91
C ASP A 71 5.08 -10.15 22.17
N LEU A 72 6.07 -10.19 23.05
CA LEU A 72 6.04 -10.91 24.33
C LEU A 72 6.38 -9.96 25.48
N LEU A 73 5.42 -9.71 26.36
CA LEU A 73 5.66 -9.00 27.61
C LEU A 73 6.19 -9.94 28.68
N VAL A 74 7.22 -9.50 29.39
CA VAL A 74 7.72 -10.16 30.60
C VAL A 74 7.35 -9.31 31.80
N MET A 75 6.34 -9.75 32.55
CA MET A 75 5.87 -9.04 33.75
C MET A 75 6.82 -9.32 34.89
N VAL A 76 7.42 -8.29 35.47
CA VAL A 76 8.46 -8.42 36.50
C VAL A 76 8.16 -7.56 37.74
N GLU A 77 8.64 -8.01 38.90
CA GLU A 77 8.68 -7.19 40.11
C GLU A 77 9.72 -6.06 39.97
N PRO A 78 9.53 -4.92 40.65
CA PRO A 78 10.53 -3.86 40.67
C PRO A 78 11.80 -4.32 41.40
N VAL A 79 12.95 -4.15 40.76
CA VAL A 79 14.27 -4.28 41.39
C VAL A 79 14.65 -2.95 42.03
N LYS A 80 15.17 -3.01 43.26
CA LYS A 80 15.60 -1.83 44.00
C LYS A 80 16.72 -1.11 43.24
N ASP A 81 16.62 0.21 43.19
CA ASP A 81 17.60 1.12 42.58
C ASP A 81 17.78 0.99 41.05
N TRP A 82 16.99 0.12 40.37
CA TRP A 82 16.99 0.02 38.91
C TRP A 82 16.20 1.15 38.25
N THR A 83 16.77 1.71 37.18
CA THR A 83 16.09 2.63 36.27
C THR A 83 15.37 1.87 35.15
N ALA A 84 14.63 2.56 34.28
CA ALA A 84 13.92 1.90 33.17
C ALA A 84 14.92 1.29 32.17
N ALA A 85 16.04 1.98 31.93
CA ALA A 85 17.09 1.50 31.05
C ALA A 85 17.73 0.20 31.55
N ASP A 86 17.85 0.01 32.87
CA ASP A 86 18.46 -1.18 33.46
C ASP A 86 17.69 -2.46 33.10
N TYR A 87 16.36 -2.44 33.10
CA TYR A 87 15.55 -3.60 32.71
C TYR A 87 15.82 -4.05 31.27
N VAL A 88 15.87 -3.11 30.34
CA VAL A 88 16.06 -3.42 28.90
C VAL A 88 17.51 -3.82 28.62
N LYS A 89 18.49 -3.11 29.21
CA LYS A 89 19.92 -3.38 29.02
C LYS A 89 20.35 -4.71 29.62
N SER A 90 19.91 -5.02 30.85
CA SER A 90 20.23 -6.28 31.51
C SER A 90 19.61 -7.48 30.80
N LEU A 91 18.36 -7.37 30.34
CA LEU A 91 17.72 -8.39 29.51
C LEU A 91 18.48 -8.58 28.20
N GLY A 92 18.87 -7.47 27.55
CA GLY A 92 19.68 -7.49 26.34
C GLY A 92 21.02 -8.20 26.53
N LYS A 93 21.71 -7.90 27.64
CA LYS A 93 22.95 -8.58 28.02
C LYS A 93 22.75 -10.08 28.22
N ALA A 94 21.70 -10.49 28.93
CA ALA A 94 21.40 -11.90 29.16
C ALA A 94 21.20 -12.65 27.83
N PHE A 95 20.49 -12.07 26.86
CA PHE A 95 20.36 -12.65 25.52
C PHE A 95 21.67 -12.63 24.71
N ALA A 96 22.46 -11.55 24.79
CA ALA A 96 23.73 -11.43 24.08
C ALA A 96 24.77 -12.47 24.55
N ASP A 97 24.79 -12.77 25.84
CA ASP A 97 25.70 -13.77 26.45
C ASP A 97 25.23 -15.22 26.18
N SER A 98 24.04 -15.41 25.59
CA SER A 98 23.51 -16.73 25.24
C SER A 98 24.14 -17.31 23.98
N SER A 99 24.64 -18.54 24.05
CA SER A 99 25.10 -19.29 22.87
C SER A 99 23.98 -19.61 21.86
N THR A 100 22.72 -19.61 22.30
CA THR A 100 21.55 -19.93 21.46
C THR A 100 20.99 -18.71 20.73
N TYR A 101 21.05 -17.54 21.38
CA TYR A 101 20.34 -16.33 20.94
C TYR A 101 21.26 -15.14 20.64
N GLY A 102 22.51 -15.16 21.10
CA GLY A 102 23.41 -14.01 21.02
C GLY A 102 23.62 -13.49 19.60
N ASP A 103 23.71 -14.39 18.62
CA ASP A 103 23.85 -14.08 17.18
C ASP A 103 22.56 -13.55 16.53
N LYS A 104 21.42 -13.65 17.21
CA LYS A 104 20.08 -13.33 16.70
C LYS A 104 19.41 -12.20 17.46
N CYS A 105 20.03 -11.74 18.55
CA CYS A 105 19.43 -10.77 19.45
C CYS A 105 19.81 -9.34 19.08
N LYS A 106 18.89 -8.42 19.31
CA LYS A 106 19.14 -6.99 19.22
C LYS A 106 18.37 -6.24 20.29
N THR A 107 19.05 -5.41 21.07
CA THR A 107 18.42 -4.56 22.09
C THR A 107 17.91 -3.25 21.47
N TRP A 108 16.61 -3.01 21.55
CA TRP A 108 15.94 -1.78 21.14
C TRP A 108 15.55 -0.91 22.34
N ASP A 109 14.71 0.09 22.12
CA ASP A 109 14.39 1.11 23.12
C ASP A 109 13.46 0.59 24.22
N TYR A 110 12.56 -0.33 23.89
CA TYR A 110 11.61 -0.90 24.85
C TYR A 110 11.76 -2.41 25.02
N CYS A 111 12.53 -3.08 24.15
CA CYS A 111 12.54 -4.53 24.06
C CYS A 111 13.91 -5.09 23.62
N VAL A 112 14.02 -6.41 23.69
CA VAL A 112 15.05 -7.20 23.00
C VAL A 112 14.35 -8.01 21.91
N THR A 113 14.77 -7.84 20.66
CA THR A 113 14.26 -8.62 19.53
C THR A 113 15.11 -9.85 19.31
N ILE A 114 14.47 -11.00 19.08
CA ILE A 114 15.10 -12.21 18.53
C ILE A 114 14.64 -12.39 17.10
N THR A 115 15.59 -12.35 16.15
CA THR A 115 15.31 -12.47 14.71
C THR A 115 15.57 -13.87 14.21
N TYR A 116 14.52 -14.52 13.69
CA TYR A 116 14.62 -15.74 12.91
C TYR A 116 14.60 -15.34 11.42
N ALA A 117 15.80 -15.18 10.87
CA ALA A 117 16.02 -14.57 9.55
C ALA A 117 15.12 -15.16 8.46
N GLY A 118 14.38 -14.28 7.77
CA GLY A 118 13.47 -14.63 6.68
C GLY A 118 12.15 -15.27 7.13
N ASP A 119 11.89 -15.36 8.45
CA ASP A 119 10.65 -15.91 8.98
C ASP A 119 9.93 -14.97 9.95
N ARG A 120 10.53 -14.65 11.10
CA ARG A 120 9.84 -13.86 12.15
C ARG A 120 10.79 -13.10 13.07
N LYS A 121 10.24 -12.09 13.75
CA LYS A 121 10.86 -11.42 14.88
C LYS A 121 9.99 -11.59 16.12
N VAL A 122 10.62 -11.82 17.25
CA VAL A 122 9.95 -11.84 18.56
C VAL A 122 10.52 -10.71 19.41
N ASP A 123 9.69 -9.75 19.77
CA ASP A 123 10.06 -8.61 20.61
C ASP A 123 9.72 -8.93 22.07
N ILE A 124 10.75 -9.06 22.91
CA ILE A 124 10.61 -9.35 24.34
C ILE A 124 10.77 -8.04 25.13
N ALA A 125 9.69 -7.54 25.71
CA ALA A 125 9.67 -6.27 26.42
C ALA A 125 9.45 -6.48 27.94
N PRO A 126 10.34 -5.96 28.82
CA PRO A 126 10.10 -5.97 30.25
C PRO A 126 8.98 -4.98 30.61
N CYS A 127 8.04 -5.44 31.42
CA CYS A 127 6.97 -4.62 31.97
C CYS A 127 6.95 -4.73 33.49
N VAL A 128 7.20 -3.61 34.17
CA VAL A 128 7.31 -3.58 35.63
C VAL A 128 5.91 -3.47 36.23
N LEU A 129 5.60 -4.42 37.11
CA LEU A 129 4.33 -4.50 37.81
C LEU A 129 4.45 -3.89 39.22
N GLY A 130 3.65 -2.87 39.48
CA GLY A 130 3.40 -2.42 40.84
C GLY A 130 4.50 -1.55 41.48
N ARG A 131 5.41 -0.97 40.69
CA ARG A 131 6.56 -0.19 41.22
C ARG A 131 6.16 0.99 42.09
N GLN A 132 5.16 1.76 41.65
CA GLN A 132 4.66 2.94 42.40
C GLN A 132 3.27 2.71 43.00
N ILE A 133 2.41 2.00 42.28
CA ILE A 133 1.00 1.77 42.64
C ILE A 133 0.73 0.29 42.43
N PRO A 134 0.20 -0.46 43.43
CA PRO A 134 -0.12 -1.87 43.28
C PRO A 134 -0.96 -2.13 42.02
N GLY A 135 -0.55 -3.11 41.20
CA GLY A 135 -1.24 -3.49 39.98
C GLY A 135 -0.95 -2.63 38.74
N ARG A 136 -0.27 -1.47 38.87
CA ARG A 136 0.09 -0.63 37.72
C ARG A 136 1.12 -1.32 36.83
N LEU A 137 0.90 -1.28 35.52
CA LEU A 137 1.83 -1.75 34.51
C LEU A 137 2.62 -0.58 33.93
N GLU A 138 3.94 -0.71 33.89
CA GLU A 138 4.83 0.29 33.30
C GLU A 138 5.78 -0.40 32.30
N VAL A 139 5.84 0.09 31.07
CA VAL A 139 6.89 -0.32 30.11
C VAL A 139 8.14 0.52 30.33
N CYS A 140 9.29 -0.03 29.96
CA CYS A 140 10.58 0.59 30.21
C CYS A 140 11.10 1.31 28.96
N ASN A 141 11.13 2.64 28.96
CA ASN A 141 11.74 3.43 27.89
C ASN A 141 13.23 3.60 28.19
N LYS A 142 14.08 2.81 27.54
CA LYS A 142 15.54 2.83 27.71
C LYS A 142 16.19 4.17 27.32
N PRO A 143 15.90 4.81 26.17
CA PRO A 143 16.59 6.04 25.80
C PRO A 143 16.22 7.25 26.67
N LEU A 144 14.96 7.37 27.11
CA LEU A 144 14.54 8.45 28.01
C LEU A 144 14.75 8.13 29.49
N ASP A 145 15.05 6.86 29.80
CA ASP A 145 15.16 6.31 31.14
C ASP A 145 13.92 6.53 32.02
N THR A 146 12.74 6.39 31.39
CA THR A 146 11.44 6.63 32.02
C THR A 146 10.59 5.36 32.06
N PHE A 147 9.88 5.18 33.17
CA PHE A 147 8.80 4.21 33.27
C PHE A 147 7.52 4.83 32.72
N GLU A 148 6.95 4.22 31.69
CA GLU A 148 5.74 4.71 31.03
C GLU A 148 4.56 3.83 31.36
N ARG A 149 3.50 4.41 31.93
CA ARG A 149 2.27 3.65 32.20
C ARG A 149 1.74 3.07 30.89
N SER A 150 1.36 1.80 30.93
CA SER A 150 0.69 1.12 29.82
C SER A 150 -0.46 0.24 30.33
N GLU A 151 -1.34 -0.20 29.44
CA GLU A 151 -2.47 -1.10 29.76
C GLU A 151 -2.64 -2.22 28.71
N PRO A 152 -1.57 -2.98 28.38
CA PRO A 152 -1.58 -3.91 27.24
C PRO A 152 -2.52 -5.11 27.47
N VAL A 153 -2.67 -5.55 28.72
CA VAL A 153 -3.60 -6.64 29.08
C VAL A 153 -5.04 -6.17 28.91
N GLY A 154 -5.38 -4.99 29.45
CA GLY A 154 -6.72 -4.40 29.29
C GLY A 154 -7.08 -4.20 27.82
N TYR A 155 -6.18 -3.60 27.04
CA TYR A 155 -6.38 -3.41 25.59
C TYR A 155 -6.65 -4.73 24.86
N THR A 156 -5.88 -5.78 25.17
CA THR A 156 -6.04 -7.11 24.57
C THR A 156 -7.38 -7.74 24.92
N GLU A 157 -7.80 -7.67 26.19
CA GLU A 157 -9.11 -8.20 26.61
C GLU A 157 -10.28 -7.40 26.01
N TRP A 158 -10.14 -6.08 25.85
CA TRP A 158 -11.12 -5.28 25.12
C TRP A 158 -11.26 -5.72 23.66
N LEU A 159 -10.15 -5.93 22.94
CA LEU A 159 -10.21 -6.42 21.56
C LEU A 159 -10.85 -7.81 21.45
N LYS A 160 -10.54 -8.73 22.37
CA LYS A 160 -11.20 -10.05 22.42
C LYS A 160 -12.70 -9.91 22.63
N LYS A 161 -13.12 -9.00 23.52
CA LYS A 161 -14.54 -8.68 23.75
C LYS A 161 -15.21 -8.12 22.50
N GLN A 162 -14.57 -7.17 21.80
CA GLN A 162 -15.08 -6.62 20.53
C GLN A 162 -15.20 -7.70 19.44
N ASN A 163 -14.21 -8.60 19.34
CA ASN A 163 -14.30 -9.74 18.45
C ASN A 163 -15.50 -10.64 18.78
N GLY A 164 -15.77 -10.88 20.07
CA GLY A 164 -16.92 -11.63 20.55
C GLY A 164 -18.28 -11.06 20.12
N TYR A 165 -18.37 -9.74 19.92
CA TYR A 165 -19.56 -9.08 19.39
C TYR A 165 -19.74 -9.22 17.88
N SER A 166 -18.67 -9.48 17.13
CA SER A 166 -18.77 -9.67 15.68
C SER A 166 -19.29 -11.04 15.25
N GLY A 167 -19.24 -12.05 16.14
CA GLY A 167 -19.54 -13.45 15.79
C GLY A 167 -18.56 -14.06 14.79
N GLY A 168 -18.41 -15.39 14.79
CA GLY A 168 -17.63 -16.12 13.76
C GLY A 168 -16.18 -15.66 13.54
N ASN A 169 -15.57 -14.95 14.50
CA ASN A 169 -14.29 -14.25 14.36
C ASN A 169 -14.24 -13.24 13.19
N SER A 170 -15.37 -12.66 12.80
CA SER A 170 -15.47 -11.78 11.64
C SER A 170 -14.62 -10.51 11.81
N PHE A 171 -14.55 -9.93 13.02
CA PHE A 171 -13.66 -8.80 13.31
C PHE A 171 -12.18 -9.11 13.02
N ARG A 172 -11.68 -10.27 13.49
CA ARG A 172 -10.29 -10.67 13.22
C ARG A 172 -10.02 -10.88 11.74
N LYS A 173 -10.98 -11.45 11.01
CA LYS A 173 -10.89 -11.69 9.56
C LYS A 173 -10.86 -10.38 8.77
N ILE A 174 -11.77 -9.45 9.05
CA ILE A 174 -11.80 -8.16 8.35
C ILE A 174 -10.63 -7.26 8.74
N THR A 175 -10.14 -7.33 9.98
CA THR A 175 -8.90 -6.63 10.39
C THR A 175 -7.70 -7.11 9.59
N ARG A 176 -7.57 -8.43 9.38
CA ARG A 176 -6.51 -9.00 8.53
C ARG A 176 -6.63 -8.54 7.07
N LEU A 177 -7.84 -8.52 6.50
CA LEU A 177 -8.07 -7.99 5.15
C LEU A 177 -7.66 -6.52 5.03
N LEU A 178 -7.98 -5.69 6.02
CA LEU A 178 -7.68 -4.26 5.98
C LEU A 178 -6.22 -3.94 6.27
N LYS A 179 -5.54 -4.74 7.10
CA LYS A 179 -4.07 -4.69 7.23
C LYS A 179 -3.41 -5.08 5.90
N TYR A 180 -3.88 -6.14 5.25
CA TYR A 180 -3.38 -6.54 3.95
C TYR A 180 -3.61 -5.45 2.90
N LEU A 181 -4.81 -4.86 2.83
CA LEU A 181 -5.12 -3.72 1.94
C LEU A 181 -4.16 -2.55 2.14
N ARG A 182 -3.92 -2.15 3.39
CA ARG A 182 -2.96 -1.10 3.75
C ARG A 182 -1.57 -1.42 3.18
N ASP A 183 -1.12 -2.66 3.34
CA ASP A 183 0.24 -3.08 3.01
C ASP A 183 0.45 -3.27 1.49
N ILE A 184 -0.58 -3.68 0.73
CA ILE A 184 -0.48 -3.76 -0.73
C ILE A 184 -0.68 -2.41 -1.44
N LYS A 185 -1.53 -1.52 -0.90
CA LYS A 185 -1.84 -0.25 -1.56
C LYS A 185 -0.85 0.84 -1.18
N THR A 186 -0.35 0.84 0.06
CA THR A 186 0.59 1.86 0.58
C THR A 186 0.12 3.31 0.42
N THR A 187 -1.19 3.50 0.22
CA THR A 187 -1.83 4.79 -0.08
C THR A 187 -2.00 5.67 1.14
N PHE A 188 -1.94 5.10 2.34
CA PHE A 188 -1.97 5.82 3.61
C PHE A 188 -1.07 5.12 4.64
N THR A 189 -0.61 5.89 5.63
CA THR A 189 0.12 5.37 6.79
C THR A 189 -0.82 5.28 7.98
N CYS A 190 -0.96 4.09 8.59
CA CYS A 190 -1.74 3.90 9.80
C CYS A 190 -1.13 2.77 10.65
N PRO A 191 -0.65 3.06 11.88
CA PRO A 191 -0.14 2.03 12.77
C PRO A 191 -1.20 0.94 13.03
N SER A 192 -0.74 -0.30 13.19
CA SER A 192 -1.64 -1.45 13.35
C SER A 192 -2.54 -1.33 14.60
N VAL A 193 -2.02 -0.79 15.70
CA VAL A 193 -2.81 -0.54 16.93
C VAL A 193 -3.92 0.49 16.67
N LEU A 194 -3.62 1.57 15.96
CA LEU A 194 -4.59 2.61 15.62
C LEU A 194 -5.67 2.08 14.68
N LEU A 195 -5.28 1.41 13.59
CA LEU A 195 -6.21 0.79 12.64
C LEU A 195 -7.15 -0.19 13.35
N THR A 196 -6.60 -1.07 14.18
CA THR A 196 -7.36 -2.10 14.89
C THR A 196 -8.32 -1.48 15.91
N THR A 197 -7.89 -0.45 16.64
CA THR A 197 -8.76 0.30 17.57
C THR A 197 -9.91 0.99 16.85
N LEU A 198 -9.65 1.66 15.72
CA LEU A 198 -10.69 2.28 14.91
C LEU A 198 -11.73 1.25 14.46
N LEU A 199 -11.29 0.13 13.89
CA LEU A 199 -12.21 -0.94 13.44
C LEU A 199 -13.03 -1.52 14.58
N ALA A 200 -12.40 -1.82 15.72
CA ALA A 200 -13.07 -2.38 16.89
C ALA A 200 -14.06 -1.41 17.53
N SER A 201 -13.82 -0.10 17.42
CA SER A 201 -14.70 0.95 17.95
C SER A 201 -16.02 1.08 17.16
N HIS A 202 -16.09 0.49 15.96
CA HIS A 202 -17.29 0.46 15.11
C HIS A 202 -18.05 -0.87 15.18
N ILE A 203 -17.74 -1.69 16.18
CA ILE A 203 -18.47 -2.91 16.53
C ILE A 203 -19.17 -2.71 17.87
N HIS A 204 -20.41 -3.15 17.95
CA HIS A 204 -21.28 -2.96 19.09
C HIS A 204 -21.85 -4.31 19.54
N TRP A 205 -22.24 -4.40 20.82
CA TRP A 205 -22.78 -5.65 21.38
C TRP A 205 -24.05 -6.14 20.67
N THR A 206 -24.81 -5.23 20.05
CA THR A 206 -26.01 -5.51 19.25
C THR A 206 -25.71 -6.14 17.89
N ASP A 207 -24.45 -6.15 17.46
CA ASP A 207 -24.06 -6.72 16.16
C ASP A 207 -24.00 -8.25 16.17
N LYS A 208 -23.91 -8.84 17.36
CA LYS A 208 -23.73 -10.27 17.52
C LYS A 208 -24.92 -11.00 16.91
N ASP A 209 -24.61 -11.93 16.01
CA ASP A 209 -25.59 -12.76 15.28
C ASP A 209 -26.56 -11.96 14.39
N SER A 210 -26.26 -10.69 14.10
CA SER A 210 -27.03 -9.85 13.17
C SER A 210 -26.71 -10.15 11.70
N ASP A 211 -27.64 -9.83 10.81
CA ASP A 211 -27.43 -9.95 9.35
C ASP A 211 -26.22 -9.16 8.84
N SER A 212 -25.93 -8.03 9.51
CA SER A 212 -24.79 -7.16 9.18
C SER A 212 -23.42 -7.81 9.47
N PHE A 213 -23.40 -8.91 10.23
CA PHE A 213 -22.22 -9.66 10.63
C PHE A 213 -22.29 -11.16 10.26
N ALA A 214 -23.28 -11.55 9.45
CA ALA A 214 -23.52 -12.95 9.09
C ALA A 214 -22.35 -13.63 8.35
N ASN A 215 -21.48 -12.86 7.69
CA ASN A 215 -20.32 -13.37 6.96
C ASN A 215 -19.26 -12.27 6.79
N VAL A 216 -18.05 -12.65 6.37
CA VAL A 216 -16.89 -11.75 6.21
C VAL A 216 -17.15 -10.58 5.26
N PRO A 217 -17.62 -10.77 4.00
CA PRO A 217 -17.84 -9.64 3.10
C PRO A 217 -18.92 -8.67 3.60
N THR A 218 -20.01 -9.18 4.18
CA THR A 218 -21.04 -8.31 4.80
C THR A 218 -20.46 -7.56 5.99
N THR A 219 -19.67 -8.21 6.84
CA THR A 219 -18.99 -7.56 7.98
C THR A 219 -18.04 -6.47 7.52
N LEU A 220 -17.24 -6.74 6.47
CA LEU A 220 -16.30 -5.79 5.90
C LEU A 220 -17.03 -4.53 5.42
N LYS A 221 -18.10 -4.71 4.63
CA LYS A 221 -18.95 -3.60 4.16
C LYS A 221 -19.52 -2.80 5.33
N THR A 222 -20.09 -3.47 6.33
CA THR A 222 -20.68 -2.83 7.51
C THR A 222 -19.67 -1.99 8.28
N VAL A 223 -18.53 -2.58 8.66
CA VAL A 223 -17.52 -1.91 9.49
C VAL A 223 -16.83 -0.79 8.71
N MET A 224 -16.52 -1.00 7.42
CA MET A 224 -15.96 0.05 6.57
C MET A 224 -16.93 1.21 6.35
N GLY A 225 -18.22 0.94 6.17
CA GLY A 225 -19.24 1.97 6.08
C GLY A 225 -19.32 2.81 7.35
N ARG A 226 -19.38 2.16 8.52
CA ARG A 226 -19.41 2.85 9.84
C ARG A 226 -18.14 3.67 10.10
N LEU A 227 -16.98 3.11 9.78
CA LEU A 227 -15.70 3.82 9.92
C LEU A 227 -15.67 5.05 9.02
N ASP A 228 -16.03 4.90 7.75
CA ASP A 228 -16.06 6.04 6.83
C ASP A 228 -17.06 7.11 7.27
N ASP A 229 -18.29 6.75 7.62
CA ASP A 229 -19.28 7.72 8.13
C ASP A 229 -18.73 8.51 9.32
N TRP A 230 -18.06 7.83 10.24
CA TRP A 230 -17.43 8.45 11.41
C TRP A 230 -16.27 9.39 11.04
N LEU A 231 -15.44 9.01 10.06
CA LEU A 231 -14.34 9.82 9.54
C LEU A 231 -14.86 11.01 8.73
N GLN A 232 -15.89 10.83 7.89
CA GLN A 232 -16.43 11.90 7.06
C GLN A 232 -17.04 13.01 7.90
N ALA A 233 -17.68 12.66 9.02
CA ALA A 233 -18.19 13.59 10.02
C ALA A 233 -17.10 14.36 10.80
N ARG A 234 -15.82 14.00 10.65
CA ARG A 234 -14.68 14.60 11.37
C ARG A 234 -13.62 15.10 10.39
N PRO A 235 -13.76 16.32 9.85
CA PRO A 235 -12.78 16.85 8.90
C PRO A 235 -11.40 17.13 9.53
N ALA A 236 -11.35 17.44 10.83
CA ALA A 236 -10.10 17.64 11.57
C ALA A 236 -9.67 16.36 12.30
N LYS A 237 -8.35 16.20 12.54
CA LYS A 237 -7.79 15.02 13.21
C LYS A 237 -8.40 14.84 14.61
N PRO A 238 -9.04 13.69 14.88
CA PRO A 238 -9.55 13.36 16.21
C PRO A 238 -8.45 12.83 17.12
N VAL A 239 -8.65 12.97 18.43
CA VAL A 239 -7.94 12.19 19.44
C VAL A 239 -8.55 10.79 19.51
N ILE A 240 -7.73 9.75 19.42
CA ILE A 240 -8.16 8.35 19.52
C ILE A 240 -7.58 7.76 20.79
N ALA A 241 -8.35 7.81 21.88
CA ALA A 241 -7.90 7.32 23.17
C ALA A 241 -7.71 5.79 23.19
N ASN A 242 -6.69 5.31 23.89
CA ASN A 242 -6.62 3.89 24.26
C ASN A 242 -7.81 3.56 25.18
N PRO A 243 -8.62 2.53 24.88
CA PRO A 243 -9.82 2.18 25.64
C PRO A 243 -9.56 1.80 27.10
N HIS A 244 -8.34 1.44 27.45
CA HIS A 244 -7.94 1.12 28.83
C HIS A 244 -6.97 2.14 29.45
N LEU A 245 -6.42 3.06 28.64
CA LEU A 245 -5.56 4.15 29.10
C LEU A 245 -5.98 5.46 28.41
N THR A 246 -7.07 6.07 28.88
CA THR A 246 -7.71 7.19 28.16
C THR A 246 -6.84 8.45 28.00
N SER A 247 -5.74 8.55 28.74
CA SER A 247 -4.73 9.60 28.59
C SER A 247 -3.79 9.38 27.39
N GLU A 248 -3.74 8.18 26.82
CA GLU A 248 -2.91 7.85 25.65
C GLU A 248 -3.71 8.08 24.36
N ASP A 249 -3.19 8.96 23.50
CA ASP A 249 -3.73 9.18 22.15
C ASP A 249 -2.99 8.33 21.11
N LEU A 250 -3.67 7.30 20.59
CA LEU A 250 -3.17 6.40 19.56
C LEU A 250 -3.02 7.09 18.19
N ALA A 251 -3.68 8.23 17.97
CA ALA A 251 -3.57 9.05 16.76
C ALA A 251 -2.54 10.19 16.90
N SER A 252 -1.73 10.20 17.97
CA SER A 252 -0.68 11.19 18.19
C SER A 252 0.37 11.21 17.08
N CYS A 253 0.65 10.05 16.48
CA CYS A 253 1.60 9.90 15.36
C CYS A 253 1.13 10.53 14.03
N TRP A 254 -0.15 10.85 13.90
CA TRP A 254 -0.68 11.49 12.69
C TRP A 254 -0.59 13.01 12.75
N SER A 255 -0.11 13.59 11.65
CA SER A 255 -0.40 14.98 11.27
C SER A 255 -1.82 15.10 10.67
N GLU A 256 -2.33 16.33 10.57
CA GLU A 256 -3.59 16.63 9.86
C GLU A 256 -3.58 16.14 8.41
N VAL A 257 -2.44 16.24 7.72
CA VAL A 257 -2.28 15.78 6.34
C VAL A 257 -2.39 14.26 6.25
N GLN A 258 -1.73 13.53 7.14
CA GLN A 258 -1.81 12.06 7.18
C GLN A 258 -3.22 11.59 7.53
N TYR A 259 -3.88 12.26 8.47
CA TYR A 259 -5.28 11.97 8.81
C TYR A 259 -6.23 12.23 7.63
N SER A 260 -6.12 13.39 6.97
CA SER A 260 -6.93 13.73 5.80
C SER A 260 -6.74 12.69 4.68
N ASN A 261 -5.50 12.27 4.45
CA ASN A 261 -5.19 11.23 3.48
C ASN A 261 -5.83 9.88 3.85
N PHE A 262 -5.71 9.43 5.10
CA PHE A 262 -6.38 8.22 5.59
C PHE A 262 -7.90 8.30 5.39
N ARG A 263 -8.53 9.41 5.82
CA ARG A 263 -9.97 9.67 5.66
C ARG A 263 -10.42 9.59 4.20
N ASN A 264 -9.67 10.19 3.27
CA ASN A 264 -10.02 10.19 1.85
C ASN A 264 -9.90 8.79 1.22
N PHE A 265 -8.86 8.03 1.58
CA PHE A 265 -8.69 6.67 1.08
C PHE A 265 -9.70 5.69 1.68
N ILE A 266 -10.08 5.83 2.95
CA ILE A 266 -11.17 5.02 3.53
C ILE A 266 -12.49 5.30 2.80
N ASN A 267 -12.80 6.56 2.46
CA ASN A 267 -13.98 6.90 1.66
C ASN A 267 -13.97 6.26 0.27
N LYS A 268 -12.81 6.29 -0.39
CA LYS A 268 -12.60 5.64 -1.68
C LYS A 268 -12.79 4.13 -1.59
N TYR A 269 -12.18 3.49 -0.60
CA TYR A 269 -12.28 2.04 -0.42
C TYR A 269 -13.67 1.59 -0.01
N ARG A 270 -14.41 2.37 0.79
CA ARG A 270 -15.83 2.12 1.05
C ARG A 270 -16.62 2.04 -0.26
N LYS A 271 -16.48 3.03 -1.15
CA LYS A 271 -17.21 3.07 -2.42
C LYS A 271 -16.91 1.82 -3.27
N TRP A 272 -15.65 1.43 -3.36
CA TRP A 272 -15.26 0.21 -4.09
C TRP A 272 -15.83 -1.06 -3.44
N ILE A 273 -15.84 -1.12 -2.10
CA ILE A 273 -16.42 -2.25 -1.37
C ILE A 273 -17.92 -2.35 -1.61
N ASP A 274 -18.63 -1.21 -1.58
CA ASP A 274 -20.06 -1.16 -1.87
C ASP A 274 -20.34 -1.60 -3.31
N GLU A 275 -19.62 -1.04 -4.30
CA GLU A 275 -19.69 -1.45 -5.72
C GLU A 275 -19.46 -2.96 -5.89
N ALA A 276 -18.36 -3.50 -5.35
CA ALA A 276 -18.01 -4.91 -5.49
C ALA A 276 -19.00 -5.85 -4.78
N TYR A 277 -19.53 -5.42 -3.63
CA TYR A 277 -20.50 -6.18 -2.85
C TYR A 277 -21.89 -6.17 -3.47
N ASP A 278 -22.34 -5.06 -4.05
CA ASP A 278 -23.67 -4.90 -4.63
C ASP A 278 -23.75 -5.39 -6.09
N GLU A 279 -22.61 -5.54 -6.78
CA GLU A 279 -22.53 -6.02 -8.19
C GLU A 279 -23.17 -7.42 -8.37
N PRO A 280 -24.27 -7.55 -9.16
CA PRO A 280 -24.96 -8.81 -9.37
C PRO A 280 -24.22 -9.80 -10.28
N ASP A 281 -23.40 -9.34 -11.22
CA ASP A 281 -22.60 -10.22 -12.06
C ASP A 281 -21.36 -10.73 -11.31
N ARG A 282 -21.15 -12.04 -11.37
CA ARG A 282 -20.08 -12.70 -10.62
C ARG A 282 -18.70 -12.25 -11.07
N SER A 283 -18.48 -12.15 -12.38
CA SER A 283 -17.18 -11.81 -12.97
C SER A 283 -16.85 -10.34 -12.74
N ALA A 284 -17.83 -9.46 -12.88
CA ALA A 284 -17.71 -8.04 -12.57
C ALA A 284 -17.45 -7.82 -11.07
N SER A 285 -18.16 -8.53 -10.19
CA SER A 285 -17.92 -8.46 -8.74
C SER A 285 -16.49 -8.90 -8.38
N ILE A 286 -16.00 -10.00 -8.97
CA ILE A 286 -14.60 -10.42 -8.78
C ILE A 286 -13.62 -9.37 -9.29
N THR A 287 -13.87 -8.77 -10.46
CA THR A 287 -13.04 -7.67 -11.00
C THR A 287 -12.96 -6.51 -10.01
N ALA A 288 -14.12 -6.10 -9.48
CA ALA A 288 -14.21 -5.02 -8.51
C ALA A 288 -13.50 -5.36 -7.19
N TRP A 289 -13.58 -6.61 -6.70
CA TRP A 289 -12.82 -7.04 -5.53
C TRP A 289 -11.32 -7.12 -5.78
N ARG A 290 -10.86 -7.53 -6.98
CA ARG A 290 -9.44 -7.51 -7.38
C ARG A 290 -8.89 -6.08 -7.44
N ARG A 291 -9.70 -5.09 -7.78
CA ARG A 291 -9.31 -3.66 -7.67
C ARG A 291 -8.91 -3.28 -6.23
N ILE A 292 -9.59 -3.85 -5.24
CA ILE A 292 -9.31 -3.61 -3.81
C ILE A 292 -8.13 -4.45 -3.33
N PHE A 293 -8.18 -5.77 -3.55
CA PHE A 293 -7.29 -6.76 -2.90
C PHE A 293 -6.18 -7.33 -3.80
N GLY A 294 -6.11 -6.93 -5.07
CA GLY A 294 -5.18 -7.47 -6.05
C GLY A 294 -5.64 -8.78 -6.68
N ASP A 295 -4.89 -9.23 -7.68
CA ASP A 295 -5.27 -10.35 -8.56
C ASP A 295 -5.33 -11.72 -7.88
N ASP A 296 -4.71 -11.87 -6.72
CA ASP A 296 -4.80 -13.09 -5.91
C ASP A 296 -6.20 -13.29 -5.30
N PHE A 297 -7.06 -12.26 -5.27
CA PHE A 297 -8.45 -12.45 -4.90
C PHE A 297 -9.20 -13.27 -5.96
N ALA A 298 -9.84 -14.37 -5.53
CA ALA A 298 -10.47 -15.35 -6.41
C ALA A 298 -9.50 -15.90 -7.48
N LYS A 299 -8.29 -16.27 -7.06
CA LYS A 299 -7.27 -16.89 -7.93
C LYS A 299 -7.81 -18.15 -8.59
N GLY A 300 -7.59 -18.29 -9.90
CA GLY A 300 -8.09 -19.40 -10.70
C GLY A 300 -9.47 -19.17 -11.33
N GLU A 301 -10.12 -18.05 -11.04
CA GLU A 301 -11.34 -17.66 -11.75
C GLU A 301 -10.99 -16.88 -13.02
N GLU A 302 -11.41 -17.42 -14.17
CA GLU A 302 -11.35 -16.73 -15.46
C GLU A 302 -12.32 -15.56 -15.45
N VAL A 303 -11.77 -14.37 -15.35
CA VAL A 303 -12.52 -13.14 -15.48
C VAL A 303 -12.19 -12.60 -16.86
N LEU A 304 -13.09 -12.82 -17.82
CA LEU A 304 -13.04 -12.09 -19.07
C LEU A 304 -13.22 -10.61 -18.69
N ALA A 305 -12.15 -9.81 -18.82
CA ALA A 305 -12.21 -8.37 -18.64
C ALA A 305 -13.18 -7.78 -19.68
N LYS A 306 -14.47 -7.80 -19.35
CA LYS A 306 -15.55 -7.19 -20.11
C LYS A 306 -16.13 -6.06 -19.26
N ALA A 307 -15.27 -5.17 -18.81
CA ALA A 307 -15.71 -3.86 -18.42
C ALA A 307 -16.06 -3.10 -19.72
N SER A 308 -17.30 -2.66 -19.86
CA SER A 308 -17.77 -2.08 -21.12
C SER A 308 -17.07 -0.74 -21.38
N VAL A 309 -16.67 -0.46 -22.63
CA VAL A 309 -16.03 0.81 -23.01
C VAL A 309 -16.88 2.02 -22.59
N SER A 310 -18.20 1.89 -22.69
CA SER A 310 -19.20 2.86 -22.24
C SER A 310 -19.01 3.30 -20.79
N GLU A 311 -18.81 2.33 -19.90
CA GLU A 311 -18.62 2.58 -18.47
C GLU A 311 -17.30 3.31 -18.21
N GLY A 312 -16.23 2.87 -18.88
CA GLY A 312 -14.92 3.54 -18.82
C GLY A 312 -14.97 4.98 -19.33
N THR A 313 -15.68 5.26 -20.43
CA THR A 313 -15.86 6.62 -20.96
C THR A 313 -16.63 7.52 -20.00
N SER A 314 -17.70 7.02 -19.37
CA SER A 314 -18.47 7.77 -18.36
C SER A 314 -17.65 8.08 -17.11
N LEU A 315 -16.85 7.12 -16.64
CA LEU A 315 -15.92 7.31 -15.54
C LEU A 315 -14.89 8.39 -15.86
N VAL A 316 -14.22 8.30 -17.01
CA VAL A 316 -13.22 9.30 -17.43
C VAL A 316 -13.83 10.68 -17.61
N GLY A 317 -15.03 10.80 -18.18
CA GLY A 317 -15.73 12.07 -18.28
C GLY A 317 -15.95 12.75 -16.92
N ARG A 318 -16.25 11.97 -15.87
CA ARG A 318 -16.35 12.50 -14.48
C ARG A 318 -14.99 12.86 -13.90
N LEU A 319 -13.96 12.03 -14.12
CA LEU A 319 -12.61 12.26 -13.59
C LEU A 319 -11.94 13.50 -14.18
N LEU A 320 -12.21 13.82 -15.46
CA LEU A 320 -11.65 14.99 -16.13
C LEU A 320 -12.38 16.30 -15.79
N ALA A 321 -13.60 16.24 -15.25
CA ALA A 321 -14.39 17.41 -14.88
C ALA A 321 -14.05 18.00 -13.49
N SER A 322 -13.36 17.26 -12.63
CA SER A 322 -13.06 17.67 -11.24
C SER A 322 -11.58 17.99 -11.02
N THR A 323 -11.30 19.14 -10.42
CA THR A 323 -10.09 19.95 -10.68
C THR A 323 -8.80 19.59 -9.92
N ALA A 324 -8.66 18.47 -9.20
CA ALA A 324 -7.35 18.17 -8.57
C ALA A 324 -7.07 16.75 -8.07
N ALA A 325 -8.06 15.91 -7.77
CA ALA A 325 -7.80 14.63 -7.05
C ALA A 325 -7.84 13.36 -7.93
N HIS A 326 -8.16 13.48 -9.21
CA HIS A 326 -8.74 12.37 -10.00
C HIS A 326 -7.84 11.76 -11.09
N LEU A 327 -6.70 12.39 -11.42
CA LEU A 327 -5.80 11.86 -12.45
C LEU A 327 -5.07 10.59 -12.00
N ASP A 328 -5.01 10.31 -10.70
CA ASP A 328 -4.51 9.01 -10.25
C ASP A 328 -5.49 7.87 -10.59
N GLU A 329 -6.79 8.12 -10.47
CA GLU A 329 -7.82 7.15 -10.87
C GLU A 329 -7.92 7.02 -12.40
N LEU A 330 -7.43 8.03 -13.14
CA LEU A 330 -7.36 7.96 -14.60
C LEU A 330 -6.37 6.89 -15.07
N VAL A 331 -5.21 6.76 -14.42
CA VAL A 331 -4.24 5.69 -14.73
C VAL A 331 -4.89 4.33 -14.52
N ASP A 332 -5.59 4.15 -13.39
CA ASP A 332 -6.29 2.91 -13.08
C ASP A 332 -7.41 2.64 -14.12
N ALA A 333 -8.17 3.67 -14.51
CA ALA A 333 -9.21 3.54 -15.53
C ALA A 333 -8.60 3.16 -16.89
N VAL A 334 -7.53 3.80 -17.31
CA VAL A 334 -6.87 3.50 -18.58
C VAL A 334 -6.23 2.10 -18.56
N ALA A 335 -5.64 1.69 -17.44
CA ALA A 335 -5.10 0.34 -17.25
C ALA A 335 -6.19 -0.74 -17.40
N ASN A 336 -7.40 -0.46 -16.91
CA ASN A 336 -8.50 -1.44 -16.91
C ASN A 336 -9.32 -1.46 -18.21
N TYR A 337 -9.48 -0.31 -18.89
CA TYR A 337 -10.40 -0.19 -20.04
C TYR A 337 -9.70 0.16 -21.37
N GLY A 338 -8.40 0.47 -21.34
CA GLY A 338 -7.58 0.91 -22.47
C GLY A 338 -7.72 2.41 -22.76
N VAL A 339 -6.82 2.98 -23.59
CA VAL A 339 -6.78 4.44 -23.85
C VAL A 339 -7.98 4.96 -24.64
N ARG A 340 -8.76 4.07 -25.26
CA ARG A 340 -9.98 4.39 -26.02
C ARG A 340 -11.09 5.05 -25.20
N ILE A 341 -11.02 4.97 -23.88
CA ILE A 341 -11.97 5.65 -22.98
C ILE A 341 -11.65 7.14 -22.83
N LEU A 342 -10.43 7.56 -23.21
CA LEU A 342 -10.00 8.94 -23.12
C LEU A 342 -10.70 9.77 -24.20
N PRO A 343 -11.22 10.96 -23.86
CA PRO A 343 -11.79 11.85 -24.86
C PRO A 343 -10.70 12.38 -25.79
N SER A 344 -11.10 12.81 -26.99
CA SER A 344 -10.16 13.24 -28.03
C SER A 344 -9.33 14.47 -27.65
N ASP A 345 -9.88 15.36 -26.81
CA ASP A 345 -9.21 16.54 -26.28
C ASP A 345 -8.08 16.20 -25.29
N PHE A 346 -8.11 15.02 -24.64
CA PHE A 346 -7.01 14.53 -23.82
C PHE A 346 -5.70 14.44 -24.60
N PHE A 347 -5.77 14.13 -25.90
CA PHE A 347 -4.60 14.03 -26.78
C PHE A 347 -4.11 15.38 -27.30
N ALA A 348 -4.75 16.49 -26.91
CA ALA A 348 -4.38 17.85 -27.26
C ALA A 348 -4.61 18.81 -26.06
N PRO A 349 -3.92 18.61 -24.92
CA PRO A 349 -4.15 19.40 -23.73
C PRO A 349 -3.70 20.87 -23.95
N PRO A 350 -4.23 21.84 -23.18
CA PRO A 350 -4.01 23.27 -23.44
C PRO A 350 -2.54 23.73 -23.47
N HIS A 351 -1.65 23.06 -22.73
CA HIS A 351 -0.22 23.37 -22.68
C HIS A 351 0.61 22.68 -23.79
N MET A 352 -0.02 21.92 -24.68
CA MET A 352 0.65 21.29 -25.82
C MET A 352 0.87 22.31 -26.95
N HIS A 353 2.13 22.60 -27.28
CA HIS A 353 2.47 23.59 -28.32
C HIS A 353 2.32 23.02 -29.73
N ALA A 354 1.73 23.79 -30.64
CA ALA A 354 1.61 23.44 -32.05
C ALA A 354 2.99 23.36 -32.75
N PRO A 355 3.15 22.54 -33.81
CA PRO A 355 4.41 22.44 -34.55
C PRO A 355 4.89 23.79 -35.10
N ARG A 356 6.15 24.13 -34.79
CA ARG A 356 6.77 25.42 -35.19
C ARG A 356 7.27 25.46 -36.64
N TRP A 357 7.29 24.34 -37.34
CA TRP A 357 7.81 24.24 -38.70
C TRP A 357 6.70 24.41 -39.73
N PRO A 358 6.92 25.18 -40.81
CA PRO A 358 5.97 25.27 -41.91
C PRO A 358 5.69 23.88 -42.49
N ARG A 359 4.41 23.56 -42.70
CA ARG A 359 4.01 22.28 -43.27
C ARG A 359 4.37 22.21 -44.76
N ALA A 360 4.95 21.10 -45.21
CA ALA A 360 5.17 20.83 -46.63
C ALA A 360 3.85 20.47 -47.34
N GLU A 361 3.79 20.73 -48.65
CA GLU A 361 2.64 20.34 -49.50
C GLU A 361 2.40 18.83 -49.45
N THR A 362 3.48 18.04 -49.59
CA THR A 362 3.44 16.60 -49.36
C THR A 362 3.72 16.29 -47.90
N PHE A 363 2.72 15.72 -47.21
CA PHE A 363 2.78 15.41 -45.78
C PHE A 363 2.32 13.97 -45.52
N THR A 364 3.14 13.18 -44.82
CA THR A 364 2.82 11.80 -44.47
C THR A 364 2.37 11.65 -43.01
N ARG A 365 1.33 10.84 -42.80
CA ARG A 365 0.96 10.32 -41.46
C ARG A 365 1.48 8.90 -41.22
N ASN A 366 2.19 8.31 -42.19
CA ASN A 366 2.75 6.97 -42.10
C ASN A 366 4.08 6.99 -41.32
N VAL A 367 4.01 7.50 -40.09
CA VAL A 367 5.11 7.66 -39.14
C VAL A 367 4.72 6.95 -37.86
N GLN A 368 5.54 6.00 -37.42
CA GLN A 368 5.28 5.21 -36.23
C GLN A 368 6.35 5.46 -35.17
N VAL A 369 5.91 5.65 -33.93
CA VAL A 369 6.80 5.63 -32.76
C VAL A 369 6.97 4.19 -32.31
N VAL A 370 8.21 3.77 -32.15
CA VAL A 370 8.59 2.49 -31.56
C VAL A 370 9.20 2.77 -30.19
N ALA A 371 8.77 2.04 -29.17
CA ALA A 371 9.22 2.26 -27.80
C ALA A 371 9.89 1.00 -27.23
N LYS A 372 11.02 1.19 -26.53
CA LYS A 372 11.72 0.13 -25.81
C LYS A 372 12.05 0.59 -24.39
N TRP A 373 11.68 -0.21 -23.40
CA TRP A 373 12.01 0.03 -22.00
C TRP A 373 13.42 -0.46 -21.65
N TYR A 374 14.11 0.28 -20.80
CA TYR A 374 15.42 -0.07 -20.25
C TYR A 374 15.46 0.26 -18.75
N GLY A 375 16.21 -0.54 -17.98
CA GLY A 375 16.41 -0.30 -16.55
C GLY A 375 17.19 0.99 -16.25
N SER A 376 17.97 1.49 -17.20
CA SER A 376 18.64 2.79 -17.14
C SER A 376 18.99 3.27 -18.55
N LYS A 377 19.36 4.56 -18.69
CA LYS A 377 19.75 5.14 -19.99
C LYS A 377 20.95 4.45 -20.64
N SER A 378 21.87 3.92 -19.83
CA SER A 378 23.11 3.25 -20.26
C SER A 378 23.00 1.72 -20.34
N ALA A 379 21.84 1.15 -20.03
CA ALA A 379 21.65 -0.29 -20.09
C ALA A 379 21.82 -0.82 -21.52
N ALA A 380 22.53 -1.96 -21.65
CA ALA A 380 22.87 -2.53 -22.96
C ALA A 380 21.68 -3.17 -23.67
N ASN A 381 20.72 -3.72 -22.92
CA ASN A 381 19.56 -4.43 -23.45
C ASN A 381 18.26 -3.79 -22.97
N GLY A 382 17.30 -3.67 -23.88
CA GLY A 382 15.97 -3.15 -23.59
C GLY A 382 14.87 -4.04 -24.16
N ARG A 383 13.68 -3.96 -23.57
CA ARG A 383 12.50 -4.75 -23.93
C ARG A 383 11.57 -3.91 -24.80
N PRO A 384 11.12 -4.40 -25.98
CA PRO A 384 10.06 -3.75 -26.74
C PRO A 384 8.80 -3.57 -25.90
N LEU A 385 8.19 -2.38 -26.00
CA LEU A 385 6.93 -2.08 -25.33
C LEU A 385 5.76 -2.28 -26.27
N GLN A 386 4.67 -2.85 -25.74
CA GLN A 386 3.39 -2.80 -26.43
C GLN A 386 2.78 -1.41 -26.27
N ARG A 387 1.99 -0.99 -27.27
CA ARG A 387 1.20 0.25 -27.15
C ARG A 387 0.20 0.05 -26.01
N GLU A 388 0.05 1.07 -25.15
CA GLU A 388 -0.85 1.04 -23.98
C GLU A 388 -0.41 0.11 -22.83
N GLU A 389 0.83 -0.38 -22.85
CA GLU A 389 1.39 -1.13 -21.72
C GLU A 389 1.56 -0.21 -20.48
N VAL A 390 1.15 -0.71 -19.31
CA VAL A 390 1.30 -0.02 -18.02
C VAL A 390 2.70 -0.26 -17.47
N LEU A 391 3.38 0.81 -17.05
CA LEU A 391 4.77 0.79 -16.62
C LEU A 391 4.92 1.26 -15.18
N HIS A 392 5.80 0.62 -14.42
CA HIS A 392 6.20 1.12 -13.10
C HIS A 392 7.20 2.28 -13.22
N ARG A 393 7.33 3.08 -12.15
CA ARG A 393 8.20 4.27 -12.07
C ARG A 393 9.72 4.04 -12.07
N HIS A 394 10.19 2.91 -12.63
CA HIS A 394 11.61 2.55 -12.64
C HIS A 394 12.14 2.44 -14.08
N GLY A 395 13.32 3.01 -14.31
CA GLY A 395 13.98 3.01 -15.61
C GLY A 395 13.45 4.09 -16.56
N GLY A 396 13.48 3.80 -17.87
CA GLY A 396 13.05 4.74 -18.89
C GLY A 396 12.83 4.11 -20.26
N ILE A 397 12.39 4.92 -21.20
CA ILE A 397 12.02 4.52 -22.56
C ILE A 397 12.95 5.18 -23.56
N TRP A 398 13.49 4.38 -24.48
CA TRP A 398 14.00 4.88 -25.75
C TRP A 398 12.88 4.85 -26.78
N PHE A 399 12.54 6.04 -27.30
CA PHE A 399 11.67 6.22 -28.45
C PHE A 399 12.49 6.27 -29.73
N ASP A 400 12.05 5.49 -30.70
CA ASP A 400 12.55 5.38 -32.08
C ASP A 400 11.42 5.77 -33.05
N VAL A 401 11.80 6.15 -34.27
CA VAL A 401 10.83 6.41 -35.34
C VAL A 401 11.05 5.46 -36.51
N THR A 402 9.95 4.96 -37.06
CA THR A 402 9.92 4.28 -38.35
C THR A 402 8.91 4.94 -39.27
N VAL A 403 9.07 4.73 -40.57
CA VAL A 403 8.13 5.22 -41.60
C VAL A 403 7.63 4.06 -42.45
N ASN A 404 6.53 4.26 -43.16
CA ASN A 404 6.05 3.32 -44.18
C ASN A 404 5.94 1.86 -43.70
N GLY A 405 5.45 1.65 -42.48
CA GLY A 405 5.27 0.29 -41.93
C GLY A 405 6.55 -0.39 -41.43
N GLY A 406 7.51 0.39 -40.90
CA GLY A 406 8.68 -0.14 -40.19
C GLY A 406 10.04 0.15 -40.84
N GLN A 407 10.06 0.91 -41.93
CA GLN A 407 11.30 1.32 -42.60
C GLN A 407 12.04 2.40 -41.79
N GLU A 408 13.36 2.43 -41.92
CA GLU A 408 14.19 3.50 -41.36
C GLU A 408 13.93 4.83 -42.05
N LEU A 409 14.12 5.93 -41.31
CA LEU A 409 13.98 7.27 -41.87
C LEU A 409 15.11 7.52 -42.90
N PRO A 410 14.78 7.90 -44.15
CA PRO A 410 15.79 8.19 -45.16
C PRO A 410 16.72 9.34 -44.78
N ALA A 411 17.88 9.40 -45.43
CA ALA A 411 18.79 10.54 -45.33
C ALA A 411 18.12 11.85 -45.81
N GLY A 412 18.60 13.00 -45.32
CA GLY A 412 18.02 14.31 -45.65
C GLY A 412 16.89 14.78 -44.74
N TYR A 413 16.48 13.95 -43.78
CA TYR A 413 15.46 14.27 -42.77
C TYR A 413 16.04 14.30 -41.36
N ARG A 414 15.31 14.90 -40.43
CA ARG A 414 15.60 14.85 -38.98
C ARG A 414 14.31 14.73 -38.18
N VAL A 415 14.45 14.24 -36.96
CA VAL A 415 13.32 14.06 -36.04
C VAL A 415 13.34 15.13 -34.96
N GLN A 416 12.15 15.61 -34.59
CA GLN A 416 11.91 16.34 -33.35
C GLN A 416 10.81 15.60 -32.58
N TRP A 417 10.94 15.57 -31.27
CA TRP A 417 10.03 14.85 -30.40
C TRP A 417 9.20 15.84 -29.60
N ARG A 418 7.89 15.66 -29.54
CA ARG A 418 7.04 16.35 -28.55
C ARG A 418 6.73 15.38 -27.44
N ILE A 419 7.06 15.76 -26.22
CA ILE A 419 6.75 14.98 -25.02
C ILE A 419 5.77 15.78 -24.20
N THR A 420 4.57 15.22 -24.04
CA THR A 420 3.48 15.90 -23.33
C THR A 420 3.18 15.18 -22.04
N ASN A 421 3.48 15.84 -20.92
CA ASN A 421 3.17 15.29 -19.61
C ASN A 421 1.79 15.80 -19.16
N THR A 422 0.86 14.89 -18.87
CA THR A 422 -0.52 15.20 -18.44
C THR A 422 -0.80 14.80 -16.99
N GLY A 423 0.04 13.93 -16.39
CA GLY A 423 -0.10 13.47 -15.01
C GLY A 423 0.01 14.62 -14.01
N ILE A 424 -0.80 14.60 -12.96
CA ILE A 424 -0.88 15.70 -12.00
C ILE A 424 0.42 15.96 -11.27
N MET A 425 1.17 14.91 -10.91
CA MET A 425 2.49 15.04 -10.28
C MET A 425 3.45 15.83 -11.18
N ALA A 426 3.42 15.57 -12.48
CA ALA A 426 4.24 16.30 -13.44
C ALA A 426 3.78 17.76 -13.53
N ILE A 427 2.47 18.03 -13.60
CA ILE A 427 1.93 19.40 -13.67
C ILE A 427 2.26 20.19 -12.40
N ALA A 428 2.04 19.60 -11.22
CA ALA A 428 2.30 20.23 -9.92
C ALA A 428 3.78 20.59 -9.71
N LEU A 429 4.70 19.83 -10.32
CA LEU A 429 6.13 20.09 -10.31
C LEU A 429 6.60 20.98 -11.46
N ASN A 430 5.68 21.67 -12.17
CA ASN A 430 5.96 22.45 -13.38
C ASN A 430 6.69 21.67 -14.48
N ALA A 431 6.55 20.34 -14.47
CA ALA A 431 7.05 19.40 -15.47
C ALA A 431 5.94 18.96 -16.43
N GLY A 432 4.86 19.73 -16.56
CA GLY A 432 3.81 19.60 -17.58
C GLY A 432 4.33 19.94 -18.98
N ARG A 433 5.33 19.20 -19.45
CA ARG A 433 5.96 19.39 -20.76
C ARG A 433 4.91 19.34 -21.87
N GLY A 434 5.15 20.08 -22.95
CA GLY A 434 4.34 20.09 -24.17
C GLY A 434 5.07 20.70 -25.38
N ASP A 435 6.39 20.87 -25.27
CA ASP A 435 7.26 21.51 -26.26
C ASP A 435 8.07 20.46 -27.06
N PHE A 436 8.89 20.91 -28.00
CA PHE A 436 9.69 20.11 -28.91
C PHE A 436 11.13 19.95 -28.44
N TYR A 437 11.61 18.72 -28.51
CA TYR A 437 12.93 18.35 -28.05
C TYR A 437 13.72 17.64 -29.14
N ALA A 438 15.02 17.91 -29.17
CA ALA A 438 15.97 17.21 -30.02
C ALA A 438 16.14 15.74 -29.59
N PRO A 439 16.50 14.86 -30.54
CA PRO A 439 16.94 13.51 -30.21
C PRO A 439 18.25 13.55 -29.41
N GLN A 440 18.50 12.50 -28.63
CA GLN A 440 19.71 12.36 -27.80
C GLN A 440 20.75 11.39 -28.39
N SER A 441 20.33 10.49 -29.30
CA SER A 441 21.22 9.58 -30.01
C SER A 441 20.60 9.23 -31.36
N GLY A 442 21.27 9.57 -32.46
CA GLY A 442 20.68 9.46 -33.80
C GLY A 442 19.35 10.23 -33.87
N ASN A 443 18.27 9.54 -34.24
CA ASN A 443 16.91 10.07 -34.24
C ASN A 443 16.11 9.76 -32.96
N ARG A 444 16.73 9.08 -31.98
CA ARG A 444 16.06 8.54 -30.80
C ARG A 444 16.02 9.51 -29.63
N ARG A 445 15.05 9.32 -28.75
CA ARG A 445 14.91 10.10 -27.51
C ARG A 445 14.73 9.21 -26.29
N TRP A 446 15.41 9.56 -25.20
CA TRP A 446 15.26 8.94 -23.90
C TRP A 446 14.29 9.73 -23.02
N GLU A 447 13.42 9.03 -22.30
CA GLU A 447 12.51 9.59 -21.29
C GLU A 447 12.47 8.72 -20.04
N GLU A 448 12.47 9.36 -18.86
CA GLU A 448 12.36 8.67 -17.56
C GLU A 448 10.89 8.46 -17.16
N LEU A 449 10.64 7.44 -16.33
CA LEU A 449 9.29 7.07 -15.87
C LEU A 449 8.92 7.67 -14.52
N SER A 450 9.45 8.85 -14.20
CA SER A 450 9.44 9.40 -12.83
C SER A 450 8.06 9.88 -12.33
N TYR A 451 7.12 10.13 -13.23
CA TYR A 451 5.81 10.70 -12.88
C TYR A 451 4.69 9.73 -13.24
N ARG A 452 3.84 9.43 -12.25
CA ARG A 452 2.60 8.69 -12.47
C ARG A 452 1.65 9.47 -13.38
N GLY A 453 1.04 8.82 -14.37
CA GLY A 453 0.13 9.48 -15.31
C GLY A 453 0.05 8.81 -16.69
N VAL A 454 -0.80 9.38 -17.57
CA VAL A 454 -0.98 8.93 -18.96
C VAL A 454 -0.39 9.97 -19.92
N HIS A 455 0.92 9.89 -20.16
CA HIS A 455 1.70 10.86 -20.94
C HIS A 455 1.70 10.54 -22.44
N LEU A 456 2.17 11.47 -23.27
CA LEU A 456 2.17 11.34 -24.73
C LEU A 456 3.57 11.59 -25.32
N ALA A 457 3.94 10.80 -26.32
CA ALA A 457 5.12 11.03 -27.15
C ALA A 457 4.75 11.07 -28.64
N GLU A 458 5.26 12.06 -29.37
CA GLU A 458 5.03 12.21 -30.80
C GLU A 458 6.34 12.51 -31.54
N ALA A 459 6.47 11.96 -32.75
CA ALA A 459 7.60 12.21 -33.65
C ALA A 459 7.20 13.13 -34.81
N PHE A 460 8.04 14.12 -35.09
CA PHE A 460 7.90 15.09 -36.18
C PHE A 460 9.09 14.97 -37.12
N ILE A 461 8.82 14.68 -38.40
CA ILE A 461 9.84 14.54 -39.44
C ILE A 461 9.99 15.86 -40.18
N ILE A 462 11.20 16.42 -40.14
CA ILE A 462 11.53 17.70 -40.75
C ILE A 462 12.56 17.48 -41.85
N ARG A 463 12.28 18.02 -43.04
CA ARG A 463 13.21 17.99 -44.17
C ARG A 463 14.32 19.01 -43.94
N ARG A 464 15.58 18.59 -44.05
CA ARG A 464 16.74 19.43 -43.73
C ARG A 464 16.97 20.57 -44.72
N GLY A 465 16.58 20.39 -45.99
CA GLY A 465 16.88 21.36 -47.05
C GLY A 465 16.11 22.68 -46.94
N ASP A 466 14.91 22.68 -46.36
CA ASP A 466 14.02 23.85 -46.32
C ASP A 466 13.24 24.00 -45.00
N ASP A 467 13.63 23.21 -44.00
CA ASP A 467 13.04 23.20 -42.66
C ASP A 467 11.52 22.94 -42.57
N LYS A 468 10.97 22.27 -43.58
CA LYS A 468 9.53 21.97 -43.61
C LYS A 468 9.18 20.68 -42.88
N LEU A 469 8.04 20.70 -42.20
CA LEU A 469 7.42 19.52 -41.59
C LEU A 469 6.80 18.65 -42.69
N VAL A 470 7.34 17.46 -42.87
CA VAL A 470 6.91 16.50 -43.91
C VAL A 470 6.16 15.31 -43.36
N GLY A 471 6.18 15.07 -42.05
CA GLY A 471 5.37 14.02 -41.45
C GLY A 471 5.29 14.11 -39.92
N GLN A 472 4.26 13.46 -39.38
CA GLN A 472 3.99 13.41 -37.94
C GLN A 472 3.38 12.05 -37.58
N SER A 473 3.77 11.49 -36.44
CA SER A 473 3.15 10.28 -35.89
C SER A 473 1.83 10.58 -35.17
N ASP A 474 1.00 9.56 -35.00
CA ASP A 474 -0.04 9.64 -33.97
C ASP A 474 0.61 9.72 -32.57
N PRO A 475 -0.08 10.29 -31.55
CA PRO A 475 0.38 10.26 -30.17
C PRO A 475 0.55 8.83 -29.66
N PHE A 476 1.73 8.54 -29.12
CA PHE A 476 2.02 7.29 -28.41
C PHE A 476 1.72 7.49 -26.91
N PRO A 477 0.70 6.80 -26.34
CA PRO A 477 0.39 6.90 -24.93
C PRO A 477 1.40 6.12 -24.08
N VAL A 478 1.84 6.72 -22.99
CA VAL A 478 2.75 6.13 -21.99
C VAL A 478 2.04 6.15 -20.65
N ILE A 479 1.66 4.99 -20.15
CA ILE A 479 0.90 4.85 -18.91
C ILE A 479 1.87 4.45 -17.79
N ILE A 480 1.98 5.29 -16.77
CA ILE A 480 2.92 5.11 -15.66
C ILE A 480 2.13 4.99 -14.35
N GLU A 481 2.36 3.92 -13.59
CA GLU A 481 1.76 3.62 -12.28
C GLU A 481 2.71 3.88 -11.10
#